data_AF-A0AAW0CP74-F1
#
_entry.id   AF-A0AAW0CP74-F1
#
_cell.length_a   1.000
_cell.length_b   1.000
_cell.length_c   1.000
_cell.angle_alpha   90.00
_cell.angle_beta   90.00
_cell.angle_gamma   90.00
#
_symmetry.space_group_name_H-M   'P 1'
#
loop_
_entity.id
_entity.type
_entity.pdbx_description
1 polymer ?
#
loop_
_entity_poly.entity_id
_entity_poly.type
_entity_poly.pdbx_seq_one_letter_code
_entity_poly.pdbx_strand_id
1 'polypeptide(L)' 'MSLPTTTRQWFFPKRDSYRDLTLGEAPLPSNLSSNEVLVKIYAVSLQFRDLMLSKPGYPGVYIFHVA' A
#
# COMPACT_ATOMS: atom_id res chain seq x y z
N MET A 1 15.25 2.89 -20.30
CA MET A 1 14.76 1.93 -19.27
C MET A 1 13.25 1.90 -19.34
N SER A 2 12.63 0.72 -19.29
CA SER A 2 11.18 0.59 -19.16
C SER A 2 10.75 0.80 -17.70
N LEU A 3 9.59 1.40 -17.49
CA LEU A 3 8.97 1.45 -16.17
C LEU A 3 8.51 0.04 -15.76
N PRO A 4 8.58 -0.31 -14.46
CA PRO A 4 7.96 -1.53 -13.97
C PRO A 4 6.44 -1.47 -14.19
N THR A 5 5.82 -2.63 -14.42
CA THR A 5 4.36 -2.78 -14.56
C THR A 5 3.70 -3.36 -13.31
N THR A 6 4.50 -3.84 -12.36
CA THR A 6 4.07 -4.35 -11.06
C THR A 6 4.97 -3.82 -9.96
N THR A 7 4.43 -3.81 -8.74
CA THR A 7 5.15 -3.45 -7.52
C THR A 7 4.83 -4.44 -6.41
N ARG A 8 5.72 -4.56 -5.43
CA ARG A 8 5.48 -5.35 -4.22
C ARG A 8 4.90 -4.44 -3.16
N GLN A 9 3.79 -4.85 -2.55
CA GLN A 9 3.14 -4.09 -1.50
C GLN A 9 2.77 -4.97 -0.32
N TRP A 10 2.79 -4.36 0.87
CA TRP A 10 2.18 -4.95 2.05
C TRP A 10 0.69 -4.64 2.04
N PHE A 11 -0.14 -5.67 2.17
CA PHE A 11 -1.60 -5.52 2.17
C PHE A 11 -2.25 -6.44 3.21
N PHE A 12 -3.51 -6.14 3.54
CA PHE A 12 -4.30 -6.94 4.47
C PHE A 12 -5.31 -7.81 3.69
N PRO A 13 -5.08 -9.13 3.51
CA PRO A 13 -6.09 -10.03 2.96
C PRO A 13 -7.30 -10.18 3.90
N LYS A 14 -7.06 -10.00 5.21
CA LYS A 14 -8.07 -9.91 6.27
C LYS A 14 -7.62 -8.81 7.26
N ARG A 15 -8.58 -8.12 7.88
CA ARG A 15 -8.32 -7.02 8.84
C ARG A 15 -8.76 -7.39 10.27
N ASP A 16 -8.12 -8.39 10.86
CA ASP A 16 -8.34 -8.74 12.27
C ASP A 16 -7.15 -8.32 13.15
N SER A 17 -5.93 -8.41 12.61
CA SER A 17 -4.69 -8.14 13.33
C SER A 17 -3.59 -7.58 12.42
N TYR A 18 -2.63 -6.86 12.99
CA TYR A 18 -1.44 -6.39 12.26
C TYR A 18 -0.59 -7.56 11.74
N ARG A 19 -0.79 -8.75 12.30
CA ARG A 19 -0.15 -10.00 11.88
C ARG A 19 -0.70 -10.56 10.58
N ASP A 20 -1.85 -10.07 10.14
CA ASP A 20 -2.45 -10.51 8.89
C ASP A 20 -1.81 -9.80 7.68
N LEU A 21 -0.89 -8.86 7.90
CA LEU A 21 -0.20 -8.15 6.83
C LEU A 21 0.67 -9.12 6.01
N THR A 22 0.43 -9.19 4.70
CA THR A 22 1.18 -10.05 3.78
C THR A 22 1.85 -9.23 2.69
N LEU A 23 2.99 -9.71 2.20
CA LEU A 23 3.68 -9.13 1.05
C LEU A 23 3.16 -9.80 -0.21
N GLY A 24 2.65 -9.01 -1.15
CA GLY A 24 2.19 -9.49 -2.45
C GLY A 24 2.65 -8.60 -3.59
N GLU A 25 2.33 -9.01 -4.81
CA GLU A 25 2.50 -8.20 -6.01
C GLU A 25 1.18 -7.59 -6.43
N ALA A 26 1.24 -6.38 -6.99
CA ALA A 26 0.11 -5.70 -7.58
C ALA A 26 0.51 -4.94 -8.84
N PRO A 27 -0.41 -4.77 -9.80
CA PRO A 27 -0.16 -3.96 -10.97
C PRO A 27 0.03 -2.49 -10.59
N LEU A 28 0.98 -1.83 -11.26
CA LEU A 28 1.10 -0.38 -11.24
C LEU A 28 0.04 0.23 -12.17
N PRO A 29 -0.40 1.48 -11.91
CA PRO A 29 -1.28 2.19 -12.83
C PRO A 29 -0.65 2.24 -14.23
N SER A 30 -1.40 1.85 -15.26
CA SER A 30 -0.90 1.85 -16.64
C SER A 30 -0.74 3.27 -17.19
N ASN A 31 -1.44 4.24 -16.61
CA ASN A 31 -1.49 5.62 -17.05
C ASN A 31 -1.38 6.52 -15.81
N LEU A 32 -0.58 7.57 -15.90
CA LEU A 32 -0.50 8.64 -14.90
C LEU A 32 -0.96 9.94 -15.56
N SER A 33 -1.77 10.72 -14.86
CA SER A 33 -2.12 12.07 -15.30
C SER A 33 -0.91 13.01 -15.16
N SER A 34 -0.98 14.18 -15.79
CA SER A 34 0.12 15.16 -15.77
C SER A 34 0.48 15.67 -14.37
N ASN A 35 -0.40 15.48 -13.38
CA ASN A 35 -0.23 15.96 -12.02
C ASN A 35 0.09 14.82 -11.02
N GLU A 36 0.27 13.60 -11.52
CA GLU A 36 0.62 12.45 -10.70
C GLU A 36 2.09 12.09 -10.89
N VAL A 37 2.70 11.60 -9.81
CA VAL A 37 4.08 11.15 -9.82
C VAL A 37 4.15 9.72 -9.31
N LEU A 38 4.97 8.91 -9.96
CA LEU A 38 5.30 7.56 -9.51
C LEU A 38 6.53 7.62 -8.62
N VAL A 39 6.43 7.08 -7.40
CA VAL A 39 7.50 7.19 -6.40
C VAL A 39 7.97 5.81 -5.98
N LYS A 40 9.21 5.48 -6.34
CA LYS A 40 9.85 4.26 -5.83
C LYS A 40 10.18 4.42 -4.35
N ILE A 41 9.38 3.79 -3.49
CA ILE A 41 9.63 3.75 -2.05
C ILE A 41 10.89 2.94 -1.74
N TYR A 42 11.83 3.54 -1.02
CA TYR A 42 13.01 2.85 -0.50
C TYR A 42 12.82 2.37 0.95
N ALA A 43 12.20 3.22 1.78
CA ALA A 43 11.89 2.92 3.17
C ALA A 43 10.63 3.66 3.62
N VAL A 44 9.94 3.11 4.61
CA VAL A 44 8.81 3.72 5.30
C VAL A 44 9.01 3.61 6.79
N SER A 45 8.45 4.55 7.54
CA SER A 45 8.43 4.51 9.01
C SER A 45 7.14 3.88 9.49
N LEU A 46 7.22 3.00 10.49
CA LEU A 46 6.04 2.45 11.15
C LEU A 46 5.46 3.50 12.11
N GLN A 47 4.18 3.81 11.94
CA GLN A 47 3.44 4.68 12.84
C GLN A 47 2.48 3.87 13.71
N PHE A 48 2.17 4.37 14.91
CA PHE A 48 1.17 3.73 15.78
C PHE A 48 -0.21 3.60 15.10
N ARG A 49 -0.53 4.52 14.18
CA ARG A 49 -1.75 4.48 13.37
C ARG A 49 -1.83 3.22 12.51
N ASP A 50 -0.71 2.72 12.00
CA ASP A 50 -0.67 1.52 11.16
C ASP A 50 -1.12 0.29 11.95
N LEU A 51 -0.78 0.23 13.25
CA LEU A 51 -1.24 -0.81 14.17
C LEU A 51 -2.73 -0.68 14.54
N MET A 52 -3.28 0.54 14.48
CA MET A 52 -4.71 0.75 14.72
C MET A 52 -5.55 0.39 13.48
N LEU A 53 -5.03 0.65 12.29
CA LEU A 53 -5.69 0.32 11.02
C LEU A 53 -5.91 -1.19 10.84
N SER A 54 -5.07 -2.02 11.44
CA SER A 54 -5.21 -3.47 11.38
C SER A 54 -6.31 -4.03 12.28
N LYS A 55 -6.92 -3.20 13.15
CA LYS A 55 -7.96 -3.65 14.08
C LYS A 55 -9.34 -3.66 13.41
N PRO A 56 -10.17 -4.67 13.69
CA PRO A 56 -11.53 -4.70 13.20
C PRO A 56 -12.32 -3.51 13.75
N GLY A 57 -13.10 -2.86 12.89
CA GLY A 57 -13.95 -1.73 13.27
C GLY A 57 -13.24 -0.37 13.38
N TYR A 58 -11.94 -0.26 13.08
CA TYR A 58 -11.30 1.05 12.98
C TYR A 58 -11.90 1.84 11.79
N PRO A 59 -12.51 3.02 12.01
CA PRO A 59 -13.12 3.81 10.94
C PRO A 59 -12.02 4.46 10.09
N GLY A 60 -11.65 3.79 9.03
CA GLY A 60 -10.70 4.27 8.03
C GLY A 60 -10.89 3.50 6.73
N VAL A 61 -11.54 4.14 5.75
CA VAL A 61 -11.42 3.75 4.35
C VAL A 61 -10.33 4.63 3.78
N TYR A 62 -9.12 4.09 3.59
CA TYR A 62 -8.10 4.78 2.81
C TYR A 62 -7.37 3.79 1.92
N ILE A 63 -7.52 4.02 0.63
CA ILE A 63 -6.83 3.36 -0.47
C ILE A 63 -5.42 3.98 -0.50
N PHE A 64 -4.43 3.27 0.03
CA PHE A 64 -3.04 3.60 -0.27
C PHE A 64 -2.74 3.13 -1.69
N HIS A 65 -3.03 3.96 -2.68
CA HIS A 65 -2.32 3.87 -3.96
C HIS A 65 -0.93 4.46 -3.75
N VAL A 66 -0.02 3.68 -3.17
CA VAL A 66 1.40 3.97 -3.33
C VAL A 66 1.91 2.99 -4.37
N ALA A 67 1.95 3.50 -5.59
CA ALA A 67 2.57 2.90 -6.75
C ALA A 67 4.07 3.22 -6.75
#